data_AF-A0A9E3JV90-F1
#
_entry.id   AF-A0A9E3JV90-F1
#
_cell.length_a   1.000
_cell.length_b   1.000
_cell.length_c   1.000
_cell.angle_alpha   90.00
_cell.angle_beta   90.00
_cell.angle_gamma   90.00
#
_symmetry.space_group_name_H-M   'P 1'
#
loop_
_entity.id
_entity.type
_entity.pdbx_description
1 polymer ?
#
loop_
_entity_poly.entity_id
_entity_poly.type
_entity_poly.pdbx_seq_one_letter_code
_entity_poly.pdbx_strand_id
1 'polypeptide(L)'
;MGSPSACPTVMRRDYSPAPWTIPDIHERTRWRLAVMKSAHMLGGLFMLGTLSACCNPPLVATIDVPKLPQQASNWCWAASGQMTMRFLGHDVAQCVEANNRFGLTTCCSNNAGSCNNGGWPEYEKYGFAADQTSDTALTFAQIRTQIYCLKKPIAFSWHWPGGGGHMMVVKGYLTVGGVQYVDINDPEPYTNLSTLTGGTESIITYASYVSDSGHTHWNDYYNITYKGD
;
A
#
# COMPACT_ATOMS: atom_id res chain seq x y z
N MET A 1 -3.54 46.04 14.56
CA MET A 1 -3.98 46.57 13.25
C MET A 1 -2.79 46.47 12.31
N GLY A 2 -2.88 45.64 11.28
CA GLY A 2 -1.78 45.34 10.37
C GLY A 2 -2.19 44.23 9.40
N SER A 3 -2.79 44.63 8.28
CA SER A 3 -3.10 43.76 7.14
C SER A 3 -1.92 43.78 6.16
N PRO A 4 -1.59 42.65 5.50
CA PRO A 4 -0.85 42.68 4.25
C PRO A 4 -1.76 42.36 3.06
N SER A 5 -2.03 43.41 2.29
CA SER A 5 -1.84 43.55 0.83
C SER A 5 -2.03 42.32 -0.08
N ALA A 6 -3.08 42.37 -0.90
CA ALA A 6 -3.39 41.46 -1.99
C ALA A 6 -2.63 41.81 -3.29
N CYS A 7 -2.26 40.78 -4.06
CA CYS A 7 -1.69 40.86 -5.41
C CYS A 7 -2.72 41.25 -6.49
N PRO A 8 -2.30 41.90 -7.60
CA PRO A 8 -3.20 42.33 -8.65
C PRO A 8 -3.56 41.23 -9.67
N THR A 9 -4.81 41.32 -10.13
CA THR A 9 -5.51 40.48 -11.09
C THR A 9 -4.97 40.64 -12.51
N VAL A 10 -4.62 39.53 -13.18
CA VAL A 10 -4.30 39.51 -14.62
C VAL A 10 -5.59 39.30 -15.44
N MET A 11 -5.72 40.15 -16.46
CA MET A 11 -6.83 40.30 -17.41
C MET A 11 -7.07 39.03 -18.23
N ARG A 12 -8.32 38.56 -18.29
CA ARG A 12 -8.78 37.51 -19.22
C ARG A 12 -8.86 38.08 -20.63
N ARG A 13 -8.37 37.34 -21.63
CA ARG A 13 -8.70 37.57 -23.04
C ARG A 13 -9.77 36.57 -23.46
N ASP A 14 -10.86 37.13 -23.97
CA ASP A 14 -12.00 36.43 -24.56
C ASP A 14 -11.62 35.77 -25.89
N TYR A 15 -12.03 34.52 -26.10
CA TYR A 15 -12.21 33.93 -27.42
C TYR A 15 -13.33 32.88 -27.37
N SER A 16 -14.33 33.04 -28.24
CA SER A 16 -15.39 32.07 -28.54
C SER A 16 -15.85 32.32 -29.99
N PRO A 17 -16.58 31.41 -30.66
CA PRO A 17 -16.17 30.07 -31.10
C PRO A 17 -16.46 29.86 -32.61
N ALA A 18 -16.08 28.71 -33.17
CA ALA A 18 -16.65 28.25 -34.46
C ALA A 18 -16.79 26.71 -34.49
N PRO A 19 -17.78 26.16 -35.23
CA PRO A 19 -18.41 24.88 -34.95
C PRO A 19 -17.93 23.76 -35.88
N TRP A 20 -17.93 22.51 -35.40
CA TRP A 20 -17.86 21.35 -36.28
C TRP A 20 -18.95 20.34 -35.93
N THR A 21 -19.76 20.09 -36.94
CA THR A 21 -20.95 19.25 -37.00
C THR A 21 -20.61 17.76 -36.97
N ILE A 22 -21.50 16.98 -36.34
CA ILE A 22 -21.52 15.52 -36.28
C ILE A 22 -21.99 14.94 -37.62
N PRO A 23 -21.36 13.89 -38.18
CA PRO A 23 -21.96 13.12 -39.27
C PRO A 23 -22.78 11.92 -38.77
N ASP A 24 -23.89 11.76 -39.46
CA ASP A 24 -25.05 10.90 -39.26
C ASP A 24 -24.80 9.41 -39.61
N ILE A 25 -25.68 8.55 -39.10
CA ILE A 25 -25.69 7.09 -39.24
C ILE A 25 -26.61 6.68 -40.41
N HIS A 26 -26.31 5.50 -40.97
CA HIS A 26 -27.17 4.55 -41.69
C HIS A 26 -26.98 4.41 -43.22
N GLU A 27 -26.43 3.23 -43.56
CA GLU A 27 -26.97 2.23 -44.51
C GLU A 27 -26.99 2.53 -46.02
N ARG A 28 -26.29 1.69 -46.82
CA ARG A 28 -26.78 0.40 -47.35
C ARG A 28 -25.96 -0.10 -48.57
N THR A 29 -25.74 -1.42 -48.60
CA THR A 29 -25.66 -2.33 -49.78
C THR A 29 -24.48 -2.33 -50.79
N ARG A 30 -23.83 -3.52 -50.82
CA ARG A 30 -23.72 -4.48 -51.95
C ARG A 30 -22.45 -4.53 -52.84
N TRP A 31 -21.90 -5.76 -52.84
CA TRP A 31 -21.16 -6.50 -53.89
C TRP A 31 -19.87 -5.93 -54.48
N ARG A 32 -18.74 -6.62 -54.21
CA ARG A 32 -17.90 -7.27 -55.24
C ARG A 32 -16.85 -8.18 -54.58
N LEU A 33 -16.90 -9.47 -54.90
CA LEU A 33 -15.79 -10.40 -54.74
C LEU A 33 -14.62 -9.94 -55.62
N ALA A 34 -13.44 -9.83 -55.04
CA ALA A 34 -12.18 -9.87 -55.77
C ALA A 34 -11.20 -10.76 -55.00
N VAL A 35 -10.98 -11.95 -55.55
CA VAL A 35 -9.91 -12.87 -55.15
C VAL A 35 -8.60 -12.29 -55.67
N MET A 36 -7.62 -12.03 -54.81
CA MET A 36 -6.24 -11.78 -55.22
C MET A 36 -5.25 -12.51 -54.30
N LYS A 37 -4.90 -13.71 -54.78
CA LYS A 37 -3.59 -14.35 -54.87
C LYS A 37 -2.52 -13.97 -53.84
N SER A 38 -2.20 -14.99 -53.05
CA SER A 38 -0.94 -15.28 -52.35
C SER A 38 0.30 -14.58 -52.91
N ALA A 39 1.04 -13.90 -52.04
CA ALA A 39 2.46 -13.62 -52.22
C ALA A 39 3.18 -13.90 -50.89
N HIS A 40 4.04 -14.92 -50.89
CA HIS A 40 4.94 -15.23 -49.80
C HIS A 40 5.91 -14.07 -49.59
N MET A 41 5.89 -13.44 -48.41
CA MET A 41 7.06 -12.72 -47.90
C MET A 41 7.70 -13.56 -46.79
N LEU A 42 8.90 -14.05 -47.11
CA LEU A 42 9.87 -14.63 -46.21
C LEU A 42 10.44 -13.54 -45.28
N GLY A 43 10.66 -13.91 -44.02
CA GLY A 43 11.81 -13.43 -43.26
C GLY A 43 11.56 -12.22 -42.36
N GLY A 44 11.45 -12.48 -41.06
CA GLY A 44 11.58 -11.45 -40.04
C GLY A 44 10.75 -11.73 -38.80
N LEU A 45 10.97 -12.87 -38.15
CA LEU A 45 10.51 -13.05 -36.77
C LEU A 45 11.34 -12.09 -35.91
N PHE A 46 10.86 -10.86 -35.73
CA PHE A 46 11.32 -9.96 -34.69
C PHE A 46 10.93 -10.62 -33.37
N MET A 47 11.78 -11.52 -32.89
CA MET A 47 11.80 -11.91 -31.48
C MET A 47 12.14 -10.63 -30.71
N LEU A 48 11.11 -9.84 -30.40
CA LEU A 48 11.16 -8.96 -29.24
C LEU A 48 11.33 -9.88 -28.04
N GLY A 49 12.58 -10.24 -27.75
CA GLY A 49 12.95 -10.82 -26.48
C GLY A 49 12.49 -9.83 -25.43
N THR A 50 11.40 -10.17 -24.75
CA THR A 50 10.99 -9.49 -23.53
C THR A 50 12.15 -9.66 -22.57
N LEU A 51 13.02 -8.65 -22.47
CA LEU A 51 13.93 -8.49 -21.36
C LEU A 51 13.01 -8.33 -20.13
N SER A 52 12.61 -9.47 -19.54
CA SER A 52 12.17 -9.50 -18.16
C SER A 52 13.34 -8.93 -17.37
N ALA A 53 13.29 -7.63 -17.09
CA ALA A 53 14.28 -6.99 -16.26
C ALA A 53 14.28 -7.76 -14.94
N CYS A 54 15.31 -8.57 -14.72
CA CYS A 54 15.46 -9.29 -13.47
C CYS A 54 15.45 -8.27 -12.33
N CYS A 55 14.56 -8.46 -11.38
CA CYS A 55 14.53 -7.72 -10.13
C CYS A 55 15.91 -7.86 -9.46
N ASN A 56 16.73 -6.81 -9.49
CA ASN A 56 18.03 -6.76 -8.83
C ASN A 56 18.02 -5.65 -7.76
N PRO A 57 17.57 -5.96 -6.53
CA PRO A 57 17.48 -4.95 -5.49
C PRO A 57 18.88 -4.42 -5.11
N PRO A 58 19.04 -3.12 -4.83
CA PRO A 58 20.27 -2.55 -4.26
C PRO A 58 20.44 -2.99 -2.80
N LEU A 59 21.53 -2.53 -2.16
CA LEU A 59 21.78 -2.78 -0.73
C LEU A 59 20.82 -2.02 0.19
N VAL A 60 20.27 -0.90 -0.25
CA VAL A 60 19.31 -0.07 0.50
C VAL A 60 18.16 0.35 -0.39
N ALA A 61 16.94 0.21 0.10
CA ALA A 61 15.75 0.78 -0.53
C ALA A 61 14.69 1.05 0.53
N THR A 62 13.88 2.08 0.29
CA THR A 62 12.72 2.42 1.11
C THR A 62 11.60 2.92 0.20
N ILE A 63 10.36 2.80 0.68
CA ILE A 63 9.16 3.37 0.07
C ILE A 63 8.49 4.29 1.09
N ASP A 64 7.85 5.36 0.61
CA ASP A 64 7.26 6.40 1.46
C ASP A 64 5.90 5.99 2.03
N VAL A 65 5.91 5.03 2.96
CA VAL A 65 4.70 4.59 3.67
C VAL A 65 4.39 5.63 4.76
N PRO A 66 3.18 6.21 4.80
CA PRO A 66 2.83 7.17 5.82
C PRO A 66 2.91 6.53 7.20
N LYS A 67 3.61 7.18 8.13
CA LYS A 67 3.65 6.76 9.53
C LYS A 67 2.39 7.23 10.25
N LEU A 68 1.64 6.31 10.85
CA LEU A 68 0.43 6.62 11.62
C LEU A 68 0.50 5.99 13.01
N PRO A 69 0.23 6.77 14.08
CA PRO A 69 0.01 6.17 15.40
C PRO A 69 -1.25 5.32 15.41
N GLN A 70 -1.26 4.29 16.27
CA GLN A 70 -2.52 3.64 16.63
C GLN A 70 -3.37 4.57 17.49
N GLN A 71 -4.67 4.62 17.22
CA GLN A 71 -5.60 5.55 17.86
C GLN A 71 -6.22 4.97 19.14
N ALA A 72 -6.05 3.67 19.40
CA ALA A 72 -6.37 3.02 20.67
C ALA A 72 -5.25 2.05 21.05
N SER A 73 -5.15 1.69 22.32
CA SER A 73 -4.03 0.89 22.84
C SER A 73 -3.94 -0.54 22.28
N ASN A 74 -4.99 -1.07 21.64
CA ASN A 74 -4.98 -2.40 21.00
C ASN A 74 -5.16 -2.32 19.47
N TRP A 75 -4.91 -1.17 18.85
CA TRP A 75 -5.17 -0.93 17.42
C TRP A 75 -3.92 -0.93 16.55
N CYS A 76 -2.80 -1.50 17.01
CA CYS A 76 -1.59 -1.70 16.18
C CYS A 76 -1.90 -2.36 14.83
N TRP A 77 -2.83 -3.32 14.83
CA TRP A 77 -3.31 -4.01 13.63
C TRP A 77 -4.04 -3.08 12.65
N ALA A 78 -4.98 -2.28 13.14
CA ALA A 78 -5.74 -1.35 12.32
C ALA A 78 -4.84 -0.21 11.81
N ALA A 79 -3.92 0.28 12.63
CA ALA A 79 -2.98 1.32 12.20
C ALA A 79 -2.08 0.81 11.08
N SER A 80 -1.58 -0.43 11.20
CA SER A 80 -0.77 -1.06 10.18
C SER A 80 -1.56 -1.32 8.88
N GLY A 81 -2.81 -1.76 8.99
CA GLY A 81 -3.73 -1.87 7.86
C GLY A 81 -3.95 -0.53 7.14
N GLN A 82 -4.28 0.53 7.90
CA GLN A 82 -4.44 1.87 7.35
C GLN A 82 -3.15 2.37 6.68
N MET A 83 -1.97 2.17 7.27
CA MET A 83 -0.70 2.59 6.68
C MET A 83 -0.45 1.93 5.31
N THR A 84 -0.66 0.63 5.20
CA THR A 84 -0.43 -0.11 3.93
C THR A 84 -1.48 0.20 2.87
N MET A 85 -2.77 0.29 3.24
CA MET A 85 -3.84 0.66 2.31
C MET A 85 -3.68 2.11 1.82
N ARG A 86 -3.36 3.05 2.73
CA ARG A 86 -3.16 4.45 2.38
C ARG A 86 -1.95 4.66 1.46
N PHE A 87 -0.87 3.90 1.66
CA PHE A 87 0.26 3.87 0.72
C PHE A 87 -0.17 3.46 -0.70
N LEU A 88 -1.11 2.53 -0.82
CA LEU A 88 -1.66 2.07 -2.10
C LEU A 88 -2.77 2.97 -2.65
N GLY A 89 -3.01 4.14 -2.05
CA GLY A 89 -3.93 5.15 -2.56
C GLY A 89 -5.35 5.11 -1.99
N HIS A 90 -5.65 4.23 -1.03
CA HIS A 90 -6.98 4.16 -0.39
C HIS A 90 -6.87 4.24 1.13
N ASP A 91 -7.47 5.27 1.72
CA ASP A 91 -7.40 5.48 3.18
C ASP A 91 -8.62 4.83 3.87
N VAL A 92 -8.39 3.72 4.57
CA VAL A 92 -9.39 3.08 5.43
C VAL A 92 -9.04 3.41 6.87
N ALA A 93 -9.87 4.24 7.53
CA ALA A 93 -9.57 4.69 8.88
C ALA A 93 -9.61 3.53 9.90
N GLN A 94 -8.68 3.54 10.87
CA GLN A 94 -8.60 2.53 11.94
C GLN A 94 -9.94 2.22 12.63
N CYS A 95 -10.75 3.25 12.88
CA CYS A 95 -12.04 3.09 13.52
C CYS A 95 -13.10 2.41 12.62
N VAL A 96 -12.99 2.57 11.30
CA VAL A 96 -13.80 1.84 10.31
C VAL A 96 -13.39 0.38 10.32
N GLU A 97 -12.09 0.10 10.39
CA GLU A 97 -11.58 -1.26 10.55
C GLU A 97 -12.11 -1.92 11.83
N ALA A 98 -12.04 -1.23 12.96
CA ALA A 98 -12.57 -1.71 14.24
C ALA A 98 -14.09 -1.96 14.19
N ASN A 99 -14.86 -1.03 13.62
CA ASN A 99 -16.29 -1.19 13.41
C ASN A 99 -16.61 -2.46 12.61
N ASN A 100 -15.96 -2.65 11.47
CA ASN A 100 -16.19 -3.79 10.58
C ASN A 100 -15.74 -5.12 11.18
N ARG A 101 -14.65 -5.10 11.96
CA ARG A 101 -14.12 -6.30 12.62
C ARG A 101 -15.01 -6.76 13.76
N PHE A 102 -15.52 -5.82 14.56
CA PHE A 102 -16.28 -6.13 15.77
C PHE A 102 -17.80 -6.04 15.58
N GLY A 103 -18.29 -5.75 14.37
CA GLY A 103 -19.71 -5.58 14.11
C GLY A 103 -20.32 -4.37 14.84
N LEU A 104 -19.52 -3.31 15.01
CA LEU A 104 -19.86 -2.09 15.72
C LEU A 104 -20.02 -0.92 14.73
N THR A 105 -20.58 0.19 15.20
CA THR A 105 -20.76 1.41 14.41
C THR A 105 -20.20 2.67 15.09
N THR A 106 -19.81 2.58 16.35
CA THR A 106 -19.48 3.72 17.21
C THR A 106 -17.98 3.95 17.43
N CYS A 107 -17.11 3.08 16.90
CA CYS A 107 -15.67 3.13 17.19
C CYS A 107 -14.97 4.39 16.69
N CYS A 108 -15.55 5.10 15.72
CA CYS A 108 -15.04 6.39 15.23
C CYS A 108 -15.36 7.56 16.18
N SER A 109 -16.38 7.42 17.03
CA SER A 109 -16.74 8.43 18.02
C SER A 109 -16.16 8.09 19.40
N ASN A 110 -16.08 6.80 19.73
CA ASN A 110 -15.51 6.31 20.98
C ASN A 110 -14.76 5.01 20.72
N ASN A 111 -13.44 5.06 20.81
CA ASN A 111 -12.56 3.93 20.56
C ASN A 111 -12.20 3.12 21.82
N ALA A 112 -12.94 3.27 22.92
CA ALA A 112 -12.76 2.52 24.15
C ALA A 112 -13.68 1.28 24.24
N GLY A 113 -13.58 0.52 25.33
CA GLY A 113 -14.45 -0.62 25.62
C GLY A 113 -14.38 -1.69 24.51
N SER A 114 -15.54 -2.09 24.00
CA SER A 114 -15.66 -3.11 22.94
C SER A 114 -14.92 -2.75 21.65
N CYS A 115 -14.64 -1.46 21.41
CA CYS A 115 -13.85 -1.02 20.26
C CYS A 115 -12.35 -1.27 20.45
N ASN A 116 -11.83 -1.23 21.68
CA ASN A 116 -10.39 -1.32 21.96
C ASN A 116 -9.94 -2.77 22.17
N ASN A 117 -9.97 -3.58 21.12
CA ASN A 117 -9.59 -4.99 21.18
C ASN A 117 -8.56 -5.35 20.09
N GLY A 118 -7.82 -6.43 20.33
CA GLY A 118 -6.85 -6.97 19.39
C GLY A 118 -7.52 -7.53 18.13
N GLY A 119 -6.78 -7.55 17.04
CA GLY A 119 -7.32 -7.90 15.74
C GLY A 119 -6.29 -8.08 14.64
N TRP A 120 -6.80 -8.15 13.41
CA TRP A 120 -6.05 -8.37 12.17
C TRP A 120 -6.66 -7.49 11.07
N PRO A 121 -5.86 -6.93 10.16
CA PRO A 121 -6.37 -6.24 8.98
C PRO A 121 -7.22 -7.17 8.12
N GLU A 122 -8.36 -6.70 7.64
CA GLU A 122 -9.29 -7.47 6.81
C GLU A 122 -9.29 -6.92 5.37
N TYR A 123 -8.12 -6.96 4.71
CA TYR A 123 -7.86 -6.37 3.40
C TYR A 123 -8.98 -6.63 2.36
N GLU A 124 -9.51 -7.86 2.31
CA GLU A 124 -10.55 -8.23 1.35
C GLU A 124 -11.85 -7.44 1.49
N LYS A 125 -12.21 -7.00 2.72
CA LYS A 125 -13.39 -6.15 2.96
C LYS A 125 -13.26 -4.76 2.33
N TYR A 126 -12.05 -4.36 1.97
CA TYR A 126 -11.71 -3.02 1.48
C TYR A 126 -11.25 -3.02 0.02
N GLY A 127 -11.51 -4.10 -0.73
CA GLY A 127 -11.07 -4.20 -2.12
C GLY A 127 -9.58 -4.50 -2.28
N PHE A 128 -8.91 -5.00 -1.24
CA PHE A 128 -7.51 -5.41 -1.32
C PHE A 128 -7.36 -6.93 -1.37
N ALA A 129 -6.23 -7.38 -1.91
CA ALA A 129 -5.71 -8.73 -1.70
C ALA A 129 -4.37 -8.63 -0.96
N ALA A 130 -4.10 -9.59 -0.09
CA ALA A 130 -2.82 -9.76 0.57
C ALA A 130 -2.56 -11.26 0.76
N ASP A 131 -1.32 -11.68 0.52
CA ASP A 131 -0.85 -12.99 0.95
C ASP A 131 -0.46 -12.91 2.43
N GLN A 132 -0.52 -14.05 3.12
CA GLN A 132 -0.21 -14.14 4.54
C GLN A 132 0.76 -15.29 4.83
N THR A 133 1.79 -15.04 5.62
CA THR A 133 2.59 -16.11 6.25
C THR A 133 1.94 -16.59 7.55
N SER A 134 2.30 -17.78 8.02
CA SER A 134 1.80 -18.35 9.27
C SER A 134 2.97 -18.72 10.16
N ASP A 135 3.09 -18.08 11.33
CA ASP A 135 4.14 -18.29 12.34
C ASP A 135 5.56 -18.28 11.72
N THR A 136 5.78 -17.41 10.74
CA THR A 136 7.06 -17.32 10.03
C THR A 136 7.24 -15.98 9.34
N ALA A 137 8.49 -15.50 9.31
CA ALA A 137 8.88 -14.27 8.65
C ALA A 137 9.16 -14.50 7.16
N LEU A 138 8.86 -13.52 6.32
CA LEU A 138 9.45 -13.42 4.99
C LEU A 138 10.98 -13.38 5.09
N THR A 139 11.63 -14.09 4.17
CA THR A 139 13.10 -14.01 4.03
C THR A 139 13.53 -12.60 3.68
N PHE A 140 14.76 -12.21 4.04
CA PHE A 140 15.30 -10.90 3.66
C PHE A 140 15.26 -10.67 2.14
N ALA A 141 15.47 -11.71 1.32
CA ALA A 141 15.35 -11.60 -0.14
C ALA A 141 13.91 -11.31 -0.61
N GLN A 142 12.90 -11.91 0.04
CA GLN A 142 11.50 -11.60 -0.21
C GLN A 142 11.16 -10.16 0.20
N ILE A 143 11.63 -9.69 1.37
CA ILE A 143 11.48 -8.29 1.80
C ILE A 143 12.06 -7.34 0.75
N ARG A 144 13.27 -7.60 0.27
CA ARG A 144 13.91 -6.79 -0.77
C ARG A 144 13.08 -6.74 -2.05
N THR A 145 12.46 -7.86 -2.43
CA THR A 145 11.60 -7.95 -3.61
C THR A 145 10.31 -7.14 -3.41
N GLN A 146 9.64 -7.27 -2.26
CA GLN A 146 8.42 -6.50 -1.94
C GLN A 146 8.71 -4.99 -2.01
N ILE A 147 9.74 -4.52 -1.29
CA ILE A 147 10.05 -3.10 -1.18
C ILE A 147 10.59 -2.52 -2.49
N TYR A 148 11.63 -3.13 -3.07
CA TYR A 148 12.31 -2.49 -4.20
C TYR A 148 11.62 -2.74 -5.53
N CYS A 149 11.24 -3.99 -5.81
CA CYS A 149 10.74 -4.39 -7.12
C CYS A 149 9.25 -4.25 -7.27
N LEU A 150 8.49 -4.64 -6.24
CA LEU A 150 7.02 -4.56 -6.27
C LEU A 150 6.49 -3.23 -5.76
N LYS A 151 7.32 -2.45 -5.04
CA LYS A 151 6.91 -1.21 -4.36
C LYS A 151 5.73 -1.45 -3.43
N LYS A 152 5.78 -2.51 -2.63
CA LYS A 152 4.72 -2.92 -1.70
C LYS A 152 5.23 -2.98 -0.26
N PRO A 153 4.55 -2.34 0.69
CA PRO A 153 4.86 -2.49 2.11
C PRO A 153 4.44 -3.87 2.62
N ILE A 154 4.97 -4.24 3.78
CA ILE A 154 4.62 -5.48 4.48
C ILE A 154 4.08 -5.10 5.85
N ALA A 155 2.84 -5.47 6.17
CA ALA A 155 2.35 -5.38 7.55
C ALA A 155 2.74 -6.68 8.26
N PHE A 156 3.54 -6.60 9.31
CA PHE A 156 4.06 -7.76 10.02
C PHE A 156 3.70 -7.72 11.50
N SER A 157 3.66 -8.87 12.15
CA SER A 157 3.39 -8.93 13.58
C SER A 157 4.35 -9.81 14.34
N TRP A 158 4.57 -9.44 15.60
CA TRP A 158 5.21 -10.27 16.62
C TRP A 158 4.18 -10.85 17.58
N HIS A 159 4.57 -11.93 18.26
CA HIS A 159 3.85 -12.45 19.40
C HIS A 159 4.83 -12.78 20.54
N TRP A 160 4.32 -12.76 21.77
CA TRP A 160 5.09 -13.04 22.99
C TRP A 160 4.62 -14.34 23.64
N PRO A 161 5.52 -15.12 24.29
CA PRO A 161 5.14 -16.31 25.04
C PRO A 161 4.10 -16.06 26.14
N GLY A 162 4.08 -14.85 26.71
CA GLY A 162 3.10 -14.41 27.72
C GLY A 162 1.75 -13.95 27.16
N GLY A 163 1.57 -14.02 25.84
CA GLY A 163 0.40 -13.51 25.14
C GLY A 163 0.56 -12.06 24.66
N GLY A 164 -0.39 -11.63 23.83
CA GLY A 164 -0.33 -10.35 23.13
C GLY A 164 0.36 -10.44 21.78
N GLY A 165 0.15 -9.41 20.98
CA GLY A 165 0.72 -9.27 19.65
C GLY A 165 0.86 -7.80 19.30
N HIS A 166 1.78 -7.50 18.40
CA HIS A 166 2.04 -6.14 17.94
C HIS A 166 2.27 -6.16 16.46
N MET A 167 1.53 -5.33 15.74
CA MET A 167 1.65 -5.23 14.30
C MET A 167 2.27 -3.90 13.91
N MET A 168 3.20 -3.96 12.97
CA MET A 168 3.97 -2.84 12.47
C MET A 168 4.11 -2.97 10.95
N VAL A 169 4.78 -2.02 10.29
CA VAL A 169 4.93 -2.04 8.83
C VAL A 169 6.40 -1.92 8.42
N VAL A 170 6.91 -2.90 7.66
CA VAL A 170 8.19 -2.76 6.96
C VAL A 170 7.99 -1.86 5.75
N LYS A 171 8.77 -0.77 5.69
CA LYS A 171 8.80 0.19 4.58
C LYS A 171 10.14 0.25 3.86
N GLY A 172 11.17 -0.37 4.41
CA GLY A 172 12.50 -0.37 3.81
C GLY A 172 13.40 -1.46 4.31
N TYR A 173 14.58 -1.54 3.72
CA TYR A 173 15.65 -2.41 4.15
C TYR A 173 17.01 -1.78 3.85
N LEU A 174 18.04 -2.24 4.56
CA LEU A 174 19.41 -1.92 4.25
C LEU A 174 20.37 -3.06 4.62
N THR A 175 21.51 -3.12 3.96
CA THR A 175 22.63 -3.99 4.31
C THR A 175 23.89 -3.15 4.49
N VAL A 176 24.47 -3.19 5.70
CA VAL A 176 25.67 -2.42 6.07
C VAL A 176 26.65 -3.36 6.73
N GLY A 177 27.90 -3.42 6.24
CA GLY A 177 28.93 -4.30 6.81
C GLY A 177 28.56 -5.79 6.79
N GLY A 178 27.70 -6.22 5.85
CA GLY A 178 27.19 -7.60 5.79
C GLY A 178 26.02 -7.90 6.75
N VAL A 179 25.61 -6.95 7.58
CA VAL A 179 24.45 -7.08 8.48
C VAL A 179 23.19 -6.56 7.79
N GLN A 180 22.11 -7.32 7.88
CA GLN A 180 20.81 -7.03 7.28
C GLN A 180 19.90 -6.32 8.28
N TYR A 181 19.20 -5.28 7.83
CA TYR A 181 18.29 -4.47 8.62
C TYR A 181 16.99 -4.21 7.88
N VAL A 182 15.91 -4.02 8.63
CA VAL A 182 14.59 -3.59 8.13
C VAL A 182 14.23 -2.23 8.73
N ASP A 183 13.65 -1.36 7.91
CA ASP A 183 13.17 -0.03 8.26
C ASP A 183 11.63 -0.09 8.43
N ILE A 184 11.15 0.32 9.60
CA ILE A 184 9.82 0.01 10.12
C ILE A 184 9.10 1.28 10.56
N ASN A 185 7.80 1.36 10.24
CA ASN A 185 6.83 2.19 10.96
C ASN A 185 6.18 1.38 12.08
N ASP A 186 6.31 1.86 13.31
CA ASP A 186 5.64 1.30 14.49
C ASP A 186 4.47 2.21 14.90
N PRO A 187 3.23 1.69 15.00
CA PRO A 187 2.08 2.46 15.48
C PRO A 187 2.18 2.98 16.93
N GLU A 188 3.07 2.43 17.75
CA GLU A 188 3.32 2.89 19.13
C GLU A 188 4.31 4.08 19.15
N PRO A 189 4.16 5.03 20.10
CA PRO A 189 3.12 5.09 21.13
C PRO A 189 1.75 5.45 20.56
N TYR A 190 0.70 4.86 21.12
CA TYR A 190 -0.68 5.19 20.76
C TYR A 190 -1.03 6.65 21.06
N THR A 191 -2.05 7.12 20.35
CA THR A 191 -2.56 8.49 20.45
C THR A 191 -4.04 8.50 20.78
N ASN A 192 -4.56 9.62 21.28
CA ASN A 192 -6.00 9.81 21.36
C ASN A 192 -6.53 10.43 20.06
N LEU A 193 -7.85 10.35 19.84
CA LEU A 193 -8.48 10.87 18.63
C LEU A 193 -8.34 12.39 18.44
N SER A 194 -7.92 13.14 19.46
CA SER A 194 -7.84 14.60 19.44
C SER A 194 -6.45 15.17 19.19
N THR A 195 -5.37 14.43 19.48
CA THR A 195 -4.00 14.92 19.31
C THR A 195 -3.31 14.34 18.08
N LEU A 196 -3.64 13.11 17.67
CA LEU A 196 -3.03 12.40 16.52
C LEU A 196 -1.49 12.44 16.50
N THR A 197 -0.86 12.55 17.67
CA THR A 197 0.59 12.51 17.87
C THR A 197 1.01 11.13 18.37
N GLY A 198 2.01 10.53 17.74
CA GLY A 198 2.55 9.23 18.15
C GLY A 198 3.16 8.50 16.97
N GLY A 199 3.34 7.19 17.12
CA GLY A 199 3.99 6.33 16.14
C GLY A 199 5.47 6.66 15.97
N THR A 200 6.29 5.64 15.77
CA THR A 200 7.74 5.77 15.63
C THR A 200 8.23 5.16 14.34
N GLU A 201 9.42 5.59 13.92
CA GLU A 201 10.17 4.93 12.86
C GLU A 201 11.41 4.32 13.50
N SER A 202 11.73 3.09 13.13
CA SER A 202 12.91 2.41 13.67
C SER A 202 13.57 1.55 12.61
N ILE A 203 14.87 1.33 12.79
CA ILE A 203 15.65 0.40 11.99
C ILE A 203 16.14 -0.68 12.95
N ILE A 204 15.78 -1.93 12.68
CA ILE A 204 16.19 -3.09 13.49
C ILE A 204 16.93 -4.10 12.62
N THR A 205 17.69 -4.99 13.26
CA THR A 205 18.32 -6.09 12.51
C THR A 205 17.24 -7.05 11.98
N TYR A 206 17.50 -7.67 10.83
CA TYR A 206 16.63 -8.73 10.32
C TYR A 206 16.54 -9.92 11.30
N ALA A 207 17.60 -10.17 12.08
CA ALA A 207 17.56 -11.16 13.15
C ALA A 207 16.48 -10.80 14.20
N SER A 208 16.47 -9.58 14.72
CA SER A 208 15.43 -9.10 15.66
C SER A 208 14.03 -9.06 15.04
N TYR A 209 13.92 -8.79 13.73
CA TYR A 209 12.66 -8.89 12.99
C TYR A 209 12.07 -10.32 13.03
N VAL A 210 12.93 -11.33 12.93
CA VAL A 210 12.55 -12.76 12.99
C VAL A 210 12.28 -13.20 14.42
N SER A 211 13.14 -12.84 15.38
CA SER A 211 12.94 -13.14 16.80
C SER A 211 13.96 -12.41 17.67
N ASP A 212 13.56 -12.12 18.90
CA ASP A 212 14.45 -11.70 19.98
C ASP A 212 14.03 -12.39 21.30
N SER A 213 14.74 -12.11 22.39
CA SER A 213 14.47 -12.64 23.74
C SER A 213 13.03 -12.44 24.23
N GLY A 214 12.33 -11.40 23.75
CA GLY A 214 10.94 -11.11 24.11
C GLY A 214 9.92 -11.75 23.17
N HIS A 215 10.23 -11.85 21.88
CA HIS A 215 9.23 -12.10 20.84
C HIS A 215 9.71 -13.04 19.75
N THR A 216 8.72 -13.65 19.09
CA THR A 216 8.92 -14.39 17.84
C THR A 216 8.04 -13.78 16.76
N HIS A 217 8.49 -13.90 15.52
CA HIS A 217 7.69 -13.48 14.37
C HIS A 217 6.39 -14.28 14.30
N TRP A 218 5.27 -13.57 14.08
CA TRP A 218 3.97 -14.18 13.93
C TRP A 218 3.62 -14.30 12.44
N ASN A 219 3.08 -13.24 11.84
CA ASN A 219 2.59 -13.28 10.46
C ASN A 219 3.02 -12.02 9.72
N ASP A 220 3.35 -12.19 8.44
CA ASP A 220 3.53 -11.15 7.44
C ASP A 220 2.33 -11.13 6.52
N TYR A 221 1.75 -9.96 6.29
CA TYR A 221 0.83 -9.65 5.21
C TYR A 221 1.61 -8.92 4.11
N TYR A 222 1.71 -9.55 2.95
CA TYR A 222 2.56 -9.12 1.84
C TYR A 222 1.84 -9.25 0.50
N ASN A 223 2.47 -8.83 -0.60
CA ASN A 223 1.81 -8.71 -1.90
C ASN A 223 0.52 -7.87 -1.86
N ILE A 224 0.42 -6.95 -0.90
CA ILE A 224 -0.77 -6.11 -0.68
C ILE A 224 -1.05 -5.33 -1.97
N THR A 225 -2.24 -5.51 -2.53
CA THR A 225 -2.63 -4.95 -3.83
C THR A 225 -4.09 -4.53 -3.79
N TYR A 226 -4.37 -3.30 -4.22
CA TYR A 226 -5.74 -2.88 -4.48
C TYR A 226 -6.27 -3.59 -5.73
N LYS A 227 -7.42 -4.26 -5.62
CA LYS A 227 -8.05 -5.01 -6.72
C LYS A 227 -9.02 -4.17 -7.56
N GLY A 228 -9.42 -3.00 -7.08
CA GLY A 228 -10.58 -2.31 -7.63
C GLY A 228 -11.89 -2.83 -7.04
N ASP A 229 -12.89 -1.96 -7.03
CA ASP A 229 -14.28 -2.30 -6.69
C ASP A 229 -15.00 -2.96 -7.90
#